data_AF-A0A3E1NY28-F1
#
_entry.id   AF-A0A3E1NY28-F1
#
_cell.length_a   1.000
_cell.length_b   1.000
_cell.length_c   1.000
_cell.angle_alpha   90.00
_cell.angle_beta   90.00
_cell.angle_gamma   90.00
#
_symmetry.space_group_name_H-M   'P 1'
#
loop_
_entity.id
_entity.type
_entity.pdbx_description
1 polymer ?
#
loop_
_entity_poly.entity_id
_entity_poly.type
_entity_poly.pdbx_seq_one_letter_code
_entity_poly.pdbx_strand_id
1 'polypeptide(L)'
;MLYGHYLDIITQIEHDPDCIVSRLQQPIKLDFPLPDDLKYYLEHYSAIRFFPATDYSIRIVGLPGFQRANPVIVGEEAPDDVSHYWYIIAEDGNTQYITIDIGVDRQGRCYDSFWDRHGLPGEQVVVAKSFTELLERLYAARGGRWFWLEDSFENYGDAYDQ
;
A
#
# COMPACT_ATOMS: atom_id res chain seq x y z
N MET A 1 -3.97 -18.94 8.76
CA MET A 1 -3.56 -19.30 7.39
C MET A 1 -3.09 -18.10 6.56
N LEU A 2 -3.47 -16.85 6.89
CA LEU A 2 -3.01 -15.63 6.19
C LEU A 2 -1.47 -15.47 6.13
N TYR A 3 -0.76 -15.83 7.20
CA TYR A 3 0.70 -15.70 7.27
C TYR A 3 1.45 -16.57 6.23
N GLY A 4 0.91 -17.73 5.86
CA GLY A 4 1.52 -18.59 4.83
C GLY A 4 1.45 -17.94 3.45
N HIS A 5 0.28 -17.39 3.09
CA HIS A 5 0.06 -16.76 1.80
C HIS A 5 0.93 -15.51 1.58
N TYR A 6 1.08 -14.69 2.63
CA TYR A 6 1.97 -13.53 2.59
C TYR A 6 3.43 -13.93 2.29
N LEU A 7 3.93 -14.98 2.95
CA LEU A 7 5.29 -15.46 2.71
C LEU A 7 5.47 -15.99 1.28
N ASP A 8 4.43 -16.59 0.70
CA ASP A 8 4.45 -17.09 -0.67
C ASP A 8 4.62 -15.94 -1.68
N ILE A 9 3.82 -14.86 -1.58
CA ILE A 9 3.91 -13.73 -2.52
C ILE A 9 5.24 -12.97 -2.36
N ILE A 10 5.69 -12.71 -1.14
CA ILE A 10 6.99 -12.05 -0.91
C ILE A 10 8.14 -12.88 -1.49
N THR A 11 8.12 -14.20 -1.28
CA THR A 11 9.15 -15.08 -1.84
C THR A 11 9.15 -15.03 -3.36
N GLN A 12 7.98 -14.95 -4.00
CA GLN A 12 7.90 -14.78 -5.46
C GLN A 12 8.51 -13.46 -5.91
N ILE A 13 8.16 -12.34 -5.25
CA ILE A 13 8.68 -11.01 -5.57
C ILE A 13 10.20 -10.94 -5.38
N GLU A 14 10.74 -11.59 -4.35
CA GLU A 14 12.19 -11.63 -4.11
C GLU A 14 12.99 -12.38 -5.18
N HIS A 15 12.39 -13.37 -5.82
CA HIS A 15 13.02 -14.14 -6.89
C HIS A 15 12.79 -13.55 -8.29
N ASP A 16 11.92 -12.56 -8.42
CA ASP A 16 11.66 -11.90 -9.70
C ASP A 16 12.76 -10.86 -9.98
N PRO A 17 13.57 -11.03 -11.04
CA PRO A 17 14.64 -10.08 -11.38
C PRO A 17 14.13 -8.70 -11.81
N ASP A 18 12.85 -8.58 -12.17
CA ASP A 18 12.21 -7.30 -12.49
C ASP A 18 11.68 -6.58 -11.23
N CYS A 19 11.86 -7.15 -10.03
CA CYS A 19 11.57 -6.50 -8.76
C CYS A 19 12.87 -6.22 -7.98
N ILE A 20 12.90 -5.13 -7.23
CA ILE A 20 14.00 -4.82 -6.31
C ILE A 20 13.47 -4.87 -4.88
N VAL A 21 13.90 -5.88 -4.11
CA VAL A 21 13.52 -6.04 -2.71
C VAL A 21 14.70 -5.66 -1.82
N SER A 22 14.47 -4.73 -0.89
CA SER A 22 15.48 -4.29 0.07
C SER A 22 15.08 -4.72 1.48
N ARG A 23 15.87 -5.60 2.09
CA ARG A 23 15.70 -6.02 3.49
C ARG A 23 16.34 -5.03 4.46
N LEU A 24 15.90 -5.03 5.71
CA LEU A 24 16.63 -4.38 6.80
C LEU A 24 17.89 -5.18 7.13
N GLN A 25 18.94 -4.50 7.61
CA GLN A 25 20.16 -5.19 8.08
C GLN A 25 19.87 -6.14 9.23
N GLN A 26 18.92 -5.74 10.09
CA GLN A 26 18.40 -6.54 11.18
C GLN A 26 16.90 -6.25 11.33
N PRO A 27 16.07 -7.25 11.62
CA PRO A 27 14.68 -7.00 11.92
C PRO A 27 14.52 -6.09 13.13
N ILE A 28 13.51 -5.24 13.10
CA ILE A 28 13.10 -4.41 14.23
C ILE A 28 11.81 -4.97 14.80
N LYS A 29 11.47 -4.59 16.04
CA LYS A 29 10.19 -4.95 16.65
C LYS A 29 9.33 -3.70 16.77
N LEU A 30 8.11 -3.78 16.25
CA LEU A 30 7.11 -2.73 16.34
C LEU A 30 6.12 -3.07 17.46
N ASP A 31 5.87 -2.11 18.35
CA ASP A 31 4.99 -2.29 19.52
C ASP A 31 3.59 -1.67 19.33
N PHE A 32 3.22 -1.29 18.10
CA PHE A 32 1.89 -0.77 17.77
C PHE A 32 1.03 -1.81 17.03
N PRO A 33 -0.31 -1.74 17.18
CA PRO A 33 -1.22 -2.71 16.56
C PRO A 33 -1.31 -2.46 15.05
N LEU A 34 -0.81 -3.42 14.27
CA LEU A 34 -0.92 -3.47 12.82
C LEU A 34 -1.43 -4.85 12.39
N PRO A 35 -1.99 -4.98 11.18
CA PRO A 35 -2.15 -6.28 10.53
C PRO A 35 -0.82 -7.05 10.50
N ASP A 36 -0.87 -8.36 10.76
CA ASP A 36 0.34 -9.20 10.89
C ASP A 36 1.24 -9.16 9.65
N ASP A 37 0.65 -9.08 8.45
CA ASP A 37 1.35 -9.03 7.17
C ASP A 37 2.11 -7.70 7.00
N LEU A 38 1.44 -6.57 7.23
CA LEU A 38 2.05 -5.24 7.22
C LEU A 38 3.13 -5.13 8.31
N LYS A 39 2.84 -5.63 9.52
CA LYS A 39 3.80 -5.61 10.63
C LYS A 39 5.07 -6.35 10.26
N TYR A 40 4.94 -7.59 9.78
CA TYR A 40 6.08 -8.38 9.38
C TYR A 40 6.89 -7.67 8.29
N TYR A 41 6.23 -7.09 7.29
CA TYR A 41 6.91 -6.32 6.26
C TYR A 41 7.73 -5.17 6.85
N LEU A 42 7.12 -4.30 7.66
CA LEU A 42 7.80 -3.14 8.25
C LEU A 42 8.90 -3.52 9.25
N GLU A 43 8.79 -4.70 9.86
CA GLU A 43 9.81 -5.25 10.76
C GLU A 43 11.02 -5.86 10.01
N HIS A 44 10.90 -6.22 8.72
CA HIS A 44 11.93 -6.98 8.00
C HIS A 44 12.46 -6.31 6.72
N TYR A 45 11.71 -5.38 6.12
CA TYR A 45 12.01 -4.78 4.81
C TYR A 45 12.10 -3.25 4.89
N SER A 46 12.97 -2.70 4.06
CA SER A 46 13.16 -1.24 3.92
C SER A 46 12.50 -0.66 2.66
N ALA A 47 12.25 -1.48 1.63
CA ALA A 47 11.45 -1.14 0.46
C ALA A 47 11.23 -2.37 -0.43
N ILE A 48 10.19 -2.29 -1.28
CA ILE A 48 10.06 -3.10 -2.50
C ILE A 48 9.83 -2.13 -3.66
N ARG A 49 10.56 -2.26 -4.77
CA ARG A 49 10.27 -1.53 -6.02
C ARG A 49 9.80 -2.54 -7.06
N PHE A 50 8.56 -2.39 -7.51
CA PHE A 50 7.97 -3.20 -8.56
C PHE A 50 8.36 -2.65 -9.94
N PHE A 51 8.90 -3.51 -10.79
CA PHE A 51 9.09 -3.29 -12.24
C PHE A 51 9.72 -1.91 -12.58
N PRO A 52 10.94 -1.58 -12.08
CA PRO A 52 11.56 -0.26 -12.21
C PRO A 52 11.82 0.20 -13.65
N ALA A 53 11.82 -0.71 -14.61
CA ALA A 53 11.98 -0.42 -16.04
C ALA A 53 10.67 -0.08 -16.77
N THR A 54 9.55 0.02 -16.03
CA THR A 54 8.20 0.26 -16.59
C THR A 54 7.63 1.61 -16.17
N ASP A 55 6.67 2.11 -16.94
CA ASP A 55 6.02 3.41 -16.68
C ASP A 55 5.17 3.41 -15.40
N TYR A 56 4.61 2.25 -15.01
CA TYR A 56 3.80 2.09 -13.80
C TYR A 56 4.58 1.44 -12.66
N SER A 57 5.88 1.76 -12.56
CA SER A 57 6.70 1.33 -11.44
C SER A 57 6.29 2.02 -10.15
N ILE A 58 6.09 1.25 -9.09
CA ILE A 58 5.75 1.79 -7.76
C ILE A 58 6.65 1.18 -6.69
N ARG A 59 6.94 1.97 -5.65
CA ARG A 59 7.72 1.56 -4.49
C ARG A 59 6.81 1.36 -3.29
N ILE A 60 6.80 0.17 -2.71
CA ILE A 60 6.35 -0.02 -1.32
C ILE A 60 7.40 0.60 -0.40
N VAL A 61 6.96 1.50 0.48
CA VAL A 61 7.86 2.23 1.39
C VAL A 61 8.22 1.33 2.58
N GLY A 62 9.39 1.55 3.21
CA GLY A 62 9.70 0.99 4.52
C GLY A 62 9.25 1.92 5.65
N LEU A 63 9.56 1.56 6.90
CA LEU A 63 9.16 2.31 8.09
C LEU A 63 9.40 3.84 8.00
N PRO A 64 10.54 4.37 7.47
CA PRO A 64 10.73 5.82 7.37
C PRO A 64 9.74 6.55 6.45
N GLY A 65 9.23 5.86 5.42
CA GLY A 65 8.23 6.39 4.49
C GLY A 65 6.80 6.05 4.89
N PHE A 66 6.60 5.19 5.89
CA PHE A 66 5.29 4.84 6.43
C PHE A 66 4.75 5.96 7.33
N GLN A 67 4.28 7.04 6.69
CA GLN A 67 3.87 8.28 7.33
C GLN A 67 2.37 8.50 7.14
N ARG A 68 1.74 9.29 8.04
CA ARG A 68 0.33 9.67 7.88
C ARG A 68 0.14 10.41 6.56
N ALA A 69 -0.90 10.04 5.82
CA ALA A 69 -1.11 10.48 4.46
C ALA A 69 -1.55 11.94 4.38
N ASN A 70 -2.53 12.37 5.20
CA ASN A 70 -3.11 13.72 5.11
C ASN A 70 -2.04 14.83 5.18
N PRO A 71 -1.10 14.83 6.17
CA PRO A 71 -0.11 15.90 6.24
C PRO A 71 0.87 15.90 5.06
N VAL A 72 1.09 14.75 4.42
CA VAL A 72 2.01 14.60 3.29
C VAL A 72 1.35 15.03 1.98
N ILE A 73 0.09 14.62 1.77
CA ILE A 73 -0.61 14.78 0.49
C ILE A 73 -1.39 16.10 0.43
N VAL A 74 -2.11 16.44 1.50
CA VAL A 74 -3.01 17.60 1.57
C VAL A 74 -2.39 18.77 2.34
N GLY A 75 -1.44 18.49 3.23
CA GLY A 75 -0.77 19.50 4.06
C GLY A 75 -1.50 19.82 5.37
N GLU A 76 -2.49 19.02 5.76
CA GLU A 76 -3.22 19.14 7.01
C GLU A 76 -3.51 17.78 7.66
N GLU A 77 -3.94 17.78 8.92
CA GLU A 77 -4.16 16.55 9.69
C GLU A 77 -5.52 15.88 9.42
N ALA A 78 -6.55 16.68 9.15
CA ALA A 78 -7.96 16.27 8.99
C ALA A 78 -8.40 15.17 9.99
N PRO A 79 -8.44 15.45 11.31
CA PRO A 79 -8.71 14.45 12.35
C PRO A 79 -10.12 13.87 12.34
N ASP A 80 -11.07 14.58 11.76
CA ASP A 80 -12.47 14.17 11.65
C ASP A 80 -12.78 13.44 10.32
N ASP A 81 -11.79 13.32 9.43
CA ASP A 81 -11.95 12.63 8.15
C ASP A 81 -11.63 11.14 8.29
N VAL A 82 -12.28 10.33 7.44
CA VAL A 82 -12.05 8.89 7.40
C VAL A 82 -10.62 8.51 7.03
N SER A 83 -9.89 9.42 6.36
CA SER A 83 -8.48 9.26 6.02
C SER A 83 -7.51 9.51 7.17
N HIS A 84 -7.99 9.90 8.36
CA HIS A 84 -7.11 10.25 9.48
C HIS A 84 -6.11 9.15 9.87
N TYR A 85 -6.53 7.89 9.77
CA TYR A 85 -5.68 6.72 10.08
C TYR A 85 -5.03 6.10 8.84
N TRP A 86 -4.97 6.82 7.72
CA TRP A 86 -4.34 6.33 6.51
C TRP A 86 -2.86 6.68 6.48
N TYR A 87 -2.05 5.70 6.14
CA TYR A 87 -0.61 5.81 6.05
C TYR A 87 -0.15 5.51 4.64
N ILE A 88 0.86 6.22 4.15
CA ILE A 88 1.49 5.93 2.86
C ILE A 88 2.12 4.54 2.94
N ILE A 89 1.70 3.64 2.04
CA ILE A 89 2.29 2.31 1.90
C ILE A 89 3.02 2.14 0.57
N ALA A 90 2.66 2.91 -0.46
CA ALA A 90 3.39 2.95 -1.71
C ALA A 90 3.39 4.33 -2.37
N GLU A 91 4.42 4.60 -3.17
CA GLU A 91 4.59 5.84 -3.95
C GLU A 91 5.34 5.57 -5.27
N ASP A 92 5.05 6.33 -6.32
CA ASP A 92 5.81 6.30 -7.58
C ASP A 92 7.03 7.24 -7.56
N GLY A 93 7.04 8.19 -6.61
CA GLY A 93 8.03 9.28 -6.50
C GLY A 93 7.63 10.56 -7.24
N ASN A 94 6.38 10.63 -7.72
CA ASN A 94 5.81 11.77 -8.42
C ASN A 94 4.41 12.10 -7.88
N THR A 95 3.36 11.46 -8.41
CA THR A 95 1.96 11.86 -8.21
C THR A 95 1.09 10.78 -7.60
N GLN A 96 1.49 9.51 -7.72
CA GLN A 96 0.70 8.38 -7.25
C GLN A 96 1.15 7.95 -5.86
N TYR A 97 0.20 7.94 -4.92
CA TYR A 97 0.34 7.24 -3.65
C TYR A 97 -0.70 6.11 -3.55
N ILE A 98 -0.35 5.09 -2.78
CA ILE A 98 -1.31 4.15 -2.23
C ILE A 98 -1.21 4.28 -0.72
N THR A 99 -2.36 4.43 -0.07
CA THR A 99 -2.44 4.51 1.38
C THR A 99 -3.06 3.23 1.94
N ILE A 100 -2.76 2.92 3.20
CA ILE A 100 -3.35 1.81 3.95
C ILE A 100 -3.96 2.32 5.26
N ASP A 101 -5.18 1.87 5.55
CA ASP A 101 -5.88 2.16 6.78
C ASP A 101 -5.32 1.33 7.94
N ILE A 102 -4.92 1.98 9.04
CA ILE A 102 -4.59 1.28 10.29
C ILE A 102 -5.66 1.46 11.37
N GLY A 103 -6.76 2.15 11.06
CA GLY A 103 -7.90 2.32 11.94
C GLY A 103 -8.63 1.00 12.19
N VAL A 104 -9.19 0.85 13.38
CA VAL A 104 -9.75 -0.43 13.87
C VAL A 104 -10.86 -0.97 12.96
N ASP A 105 -11.70 -0.10 12.40
CA ASP A 105 -12.89 -0.52 11.65
C ASP A 105 -12.57 -1.02 10.22
N ARG A 106 -11.41 -0.62 9.68
CA ARG A 106 -11.07 -0.78 8.25
C ARG A 106 -9.63 -1.25 8.04
N GLN A 107 -9.03 -1.79 9.08
CA GLN A 107 -7.62 -2.12 9.14
C GLN A 107 -7.17 -2.97 7.95
N GLY A 108 -6.13 -2.51 7.26
CA GLY A 108 -5.53 -3.18 6.11
C GLY A 108 -6.10 -2.81 4.74
N ARG A 109 -7.22 -2.07 4.66
CA ARG A 109 -7.74 -1.57 3.38
C ARG A 109 -6.78 -0.57 2.77
N CYS A 110 -6.55 -0.70 1.46
CA CYS A 110 -5.69 0.18 0.70
C CYS A 110 -6.51 1.03 -0.28
N TYR A 111 -6.11 2.28 -0.49
CA TYR A 111 -6.84 3.23 -1.33
C TYR A 111 -5.93 3.86 -2.38
N ASP A 112 -6.48 4.12 -3.56
CA ASP A 112 -5.88 5.01 -4.54
C ASP A 112 -5.83 6.42 -3.95
N SER A 113 -4.63 6.92 -3.69
CA SER A 113 -4.41 8.23 -3.06
C SER A 113 -3.58 9.13 -3.98
N PHE A 114 -3.94 9.16 -5.26
CA PHE A 114 -3.37 10.13 -6.18
C PHE A 114 -3.57 11.57 -5.64
N TRP A 115 -2.55 12.41 -5.82
CA TRP A 115 -2.37 13.65 -5.06
C TRP A 115 -3.54 14.64 -5.09
N ASP A 116 -4.32 14.69 -6.18
CA ASP A 116 -5.42 15.66 -6.34
C ASP A 116 -6.79 15.14 -5.88
N ARG A 117 -6.88 13.87 -5.51
CA ARG A 117 -8.15 13.22 -5.12
C ARG A 117 -8.16 12.59 -3.74
N HIS A 118 -7.01 12.51 -3.08
CA HIS A 118 -6.90 11.93 -1.75
C HIS A 118 -7.88 12.56 -0.75
N GLY A 119 -8.68 11.71 -0.09
CA GLY A 119 -9.66 12.14 0.91
C GLY A 119 -10.91 12.81 0.34
N LEU A 120 -11.25 12.59 -0.95
CA LEU A 120 -12.47 13.10 -1.55
C LEU A 120 -13.55 12.00 -1.67
N PRO A 121 -14.77 12.20 -1.16
CA PRO A 121 -15.87 11.27 -1.33
C PRO A 121 -16.15 10.94 -2.80
N GLY A 122 -16.20 9.64 -3.12
CA GLY A 122 -16.41 9.14 -4.48
C GLY A 122 -15.15 9.01 -5.33
N GLU A 123 -13.98 9.39 -4.81
CA GLU A 123 -12.68 9.26 -5.49
C GLU A 123 -11.71 8.30 -4.77
N GLN A 124 -12.08 7.77 -3.61
CA GLN A 124 -11.25 6.93 -2.76
C GLN A 124 -11.60 5.45 -2.88
N VAL A 125 -11.38 4.92 -4.08
CA VAL A 125 -11.59 3.51 -4.41
C VAL A 125 -10.73 2.62 -3.51
N VAL A 126 -11.36 1.60 -2.90
CA VAL A 126 -10.67 0.55 -2.17
C VAL A 126 -9.96 -0.37 -3.17
N VAL A 127 -8.64 -0.24 -3.29
CA VAL A 127 -7.81 -0.99 -4.25
C VAL A 127 -7.33 -2.34 -3.72
N ALA A 128 -7.31 -2.56 -2.41
CA ALA A 128 -7.06 -3.86 -1.79
C ALA A 128 -7.65 -3.91 -0.37
N LYS A 129 -7.93 -5.10 0.17
CA LYS A 129 -8.47 -5.30 1.53
C LYS A 129 -7.40 -5.67 2.55
N SER A 130 -6.17 -5.92 2.11
CA SER A 130 -5.02 -6.23 2.95
C SER A 130 -3.72 -5.80 2.29
N PHE A 131 -2.64 -5.72 3.07
CA PHE A 131 -1.31 -5.46 2.51
C PHE A 131 -0.86 -6.59 1.59
N THR A 132 -1.13 -7.84 1.95
CA THR A 132 -0.84 -9.02 1.12
C THR A 132 -1.53 -8.95 -0.24
N GLU A 133 -2.83 -8.65 -0.26
CA GLU A 133 -3.59 -8.50 -1.52
C GLU A 133 -3.06 -7.33 -2.38
N LEU A 134 -2.63 -6.24 -1.75
CA LEU A 134 -1.99 -5.13 -2.47
C LEU A 134 -0.73 -5.62 -3.21
N LEU A 135 0.15 -6.37 -2.54
CA LEU A 135 1.36 -6.92 -3.16
C LEU A 135 1.02 -7.83 -4.35
N GLU A 136 0.02 -8.71 -4.18
CA GLU A 136 -0.43 -9.62 -5.24
C GLU A 136 -0.93 -8.89 -6.47
N ARG A 137 -1.78 -7.87 -6.28
CA ARG A 137 -2.36 -7.10 -7.38
C ARG A 137 -1.31 -6.28 -8.10
N LEU A 138 -0.40 -5.62 -7.37
CA LEU A 138 0.72 -4.88 -7.96
C LEU A 138 1.66 -5.81 -8.73
N TYR A 139 1.97 -6.98 -8.18
CA TYR A 139 2.83 -7.97 -8.82
C TYR A 139 2.17 -8.54 -10.09
N ALA A 140 0.88 -8.86 -10.04
CA ALA A 140 0.12 -9.37 -11.18
C ALA A 140 0.00 -8.36 -12.33
N ALA A 141 -0.01 -7.06 -12.02
CA ALA A 141 -0.07 -5.99 -13.02
C ALA A 141 1.21 -5.86 -13.88
N ARG A 142 2.33 -6.45 -13.45
CA ARG A 142 3.64 -6.45 -14.16
C ARG A 142 4.12 -5.06 -14.62
N GLY A 143 3.73 -3.99 -13.91
CA GLY A 143 4.08 -2.61 -14.27
C GLY A 143 3.43 -2.11 -15.57
N GLY A 144 2.39 -2.77 -16.07
CA GLY A 144 1.73 -2.39 -17.32
C GLY A 144 0.73 -1.24 -17.20
N ARG A 145 -0.06 -1.22 -16.11
CA ARG A 145 -1.03 -0.17 -15.73
C ARG A 145 -1.40 -0.32 -14.26
N TRP A 146 -2.03 0.70 -13.68
CA TRP A 146 -2.70 0.53 -12.39
C TRP A 146 -3.85 -0.47 -12.51
N PHE A 147 -3.79 -1.56 -11.73
CA PHE A 147 -4.73 -2.67 -11.84
C PHE A 147 -6.18 -2.25 -11.55
N TRP A 148 -6.39 -1.24 -10.72
CA TRP A 148 -7.73 -0.74 -10.38
C TRP A 148 -8.37 0.09 -11.49
N LEU A 149 -7.62 0.40 -12.55
CA LEU A 149 -8.17 1.00 -13.76
C LEU A 149 -8.69 -0.05 -14.74
N GLU A 150 -8.39 -1.35 -14.56
CA GLU A 150 -8.81 -2.43 -15.47
C GLU A 150 -10.33 -2.68 -15.43
N ASP A 151 -10.92 -2.98 -16.59
CA ASP A 151 -12.35 -3.30 -16.69
C ASP A 151 -12.73 -4.54 -15.87
N SER A 152 -11.78 -5.44 -15.63
CA SER A 152 -11.91 -6.64 -14.80
C SER A 152 -11.75 -6.38 -13.30
N PHE A 153 -11.41 -5.15 -12.90
CA PHE A 153 -11.22 -4.81 -11.50
C PHE A 153 -12.55 -4.89 -10.74
N GLU A 154 -12.62 -5.80 -9.77
CA GLU A 154 -13.76 -5.85 -8.85
C GLU A 154 -13.66 -4.69 -7.85
N ASN A 155 -14.47 -3.66 -8.10
CA ASN A 155 -14.55 -2.49 -7.24
C ASN A 155 -15.09 -2.88 -5.85
N TYR A 156 -14.35 -2.53 -4.80
CA TYR A 156 -14.71 -2.81 -3.41
C TYR A 156 -15.49 -1.68 -2.72
N GLY A 157 -15.94 -0.70 -3.50
CA GLY A 157 -16.58 0.51 -3.02
C GLY A 157 -15.58 1.63 -2.76
N ASP A 158 -16.14 2.75 -2.32
CA ASP A 158 -15.41 3.94 -1.92
C ASP A 158 -15.18 3.94 -0.41
N ALA A 159 -14.14 4.64 0.04
CA ALA A 159 -13.91 4.84 1.47
C ALA A 159 -15.08 5.51 2.20
N TYR A 160 -15.89 6.31 1.52
CA TYR A 160 -16.99 7.04 2.14
C TYR A 160 -18.33 6.29 2.02
N ASP A 161 -18.35 5.13 1.36
CA ASP A 161 -19.49 4.23 1.36
C ASP A 161 -19.59 3.55 2.75
N GLN A 162 -20.69 3.81 3.46
CA GLN A 162 -20.99 3.23 4.78
C GLN A 162 -21.43 1.77 4.68
#